data_AF-A0A5E7BZG3-F1
#
_entry.id   AF-A0A5E7BZG3-F1
#
_cell.length_a   1.000
_cell.length_b   1.000
_cell.length_c   1.000
_cell.angle_alpha   90.00
_cell.angle_beta   90.00
_cell.angle_gamma   90.00
#
_symmetry.space_group_name_H-M   'P 1'
#
loop_
_entity.id
_entity.type
_entity.pdbx_description
1 polymer ?
#
loop_
_entity_poly.entity_id
_entity_poly.type
_entity_poly.pdbx_seq_one_letter_code
_entity_poly.pdbx_strand_id
1 'polypeptide(L)'
;MRVNCLPLLLALSSGEVLAQACVVHSQADRLDVQVCQQNRNIPEKLFNDGFCQPKLAGQKVDVTFTEQCPAGAFGVCSNAQVANMPYRQDIHYYGVATDAAYLQPFCESQSQGKWLKP
;
A
#
# COMPACT_ATOMS: atom_id res chain seq x y z
N MET A 1 3.66 52.46 -25.32
CA MET A 1 2.74 51.68 -24.46
C MET A 1 3.59 50.71 -23.64
N ARG A 2 3.48 50.76 -22.31
CA ARG A 2 4.32 50.00 -21.37
C ARG A 2 3.87 48.55 -21.34
N VAL A 3 4.75 47.63 -21.74
CA VAL A 3 4.54 46.18 -21.66
C VAL A 3 4.75 45.78 -20.20
N ASN A 4 3.66 45.56 -19.46
CA ASN A 4 3.71 45.00 -18.11
C ASN A 4 3.82 43.47 -18.23
N CYS A 5 5.05 42.96 -18.25
CA CYS A 5 5.34 41.55 -17.98
C CYS A 5 5.18 41.30 -16.47
N LEU A 6 3.99 40.90 -16.03
CA LEU A 6 3.77 40.34 -14.71
C LEU A 6 4.12 38.84 -14.79
N PRO A 7 5.21 38.35 -14.16
CA PRO A 7 5.55 36.94 -14.23
C PRO A 7 4.57 36.16 -13.35
N LEU A 8 3.83 35.27 -13.98
CA LEU A 8 2.97 34.27 -13.35
C LEU A 8 3.87 33.29 -12.58
N LEU A 9 4.04 33.51 -11.28
CA LEU A 9 4.67 32.56 -10.35
C LEU A 9 3.75 31.34 -10.19
N LEU A 10 3.90 30.37 -11.11
CA LEU A 10 3.41 29.00 -10.95
C LEU A 10 4.20 28.33 -9.83
N ALA A 11 3.72 28.44 -8.60
CA ALA A 11 4.14 27.59 -7.50
C ALA A 11 3.63 26.16 -7.75
N LEU A 12 4.40 25.40 -8.53
CA LEU A 12 4.33 23.94 -8.55
C LEU A 12 4.75 23.47 -7.16
N SER A 13 3.78 23.33 -6.26
CA SER A 13 3.92 22.45 -5.12
C SER A 13 3.94 21.04 -5.68
N SER A 14 5.14 20.58 -6.06
CA SER A 14 5.41 19.15 -6.21
C SER A 14 5.13 18.53 -4.84
N GLY A 15 3.90 18.08 -4.64
CA GLY A 15 3.62 17.15 -3.57
C GLY A 15 4.53 15.97 -3.84
N GLU A 16 5.55 15.82 -2.99
CA GLU A 16 6.36 14.61 -2.92
C GLU A 16 5.36 13.46 -2.84
N VAL A 17 5.13 12.79 -3.97
CA VAL A 17 4.41 11.53 -3.97
C VAL A 17 5.35 10.60 -3.22
N LEU A 18 5.15 10.49 -1.90
CA LEU A 18 5.81 9.52 -1.05
C LEU A 18 5.29 8.14 -1.48
N ALA A 19 5.73 7.71 -2.65
CA ALA A 19 5.61 6.36 -3.16
C ALA A 19 6.49 5.52 -2.24
N GLN A 20 5.90 5.05 -1.14
CA GLN A 20 6.51 4.12 -0.22
C GLN A 20 5.67 2.86 -0.24
N ALA A 21 6.26 1.77 -0.70
CA ALA A 21 5.64 0.47 -0.71
C ALA A 21 6.63 -0.60 -0.25
N CYS A 22 6.08 -1.73 0.17
CA CYS A 22 6.88 -2.88 0.58
C CYS A 22 6.16 -4.16 0.23
N VAL A 23 6.88 -5.03 -0.47
CA VAL A 23 6.46 -6.39 -0.75
C VAL A 23 6.90 -7.24 0.43
N VAL A 24 5.92 -7.73 1.18
CA VAL A 24 6.10 -8.66 2.29
C VAL A 24 5.81 -10.05 1.76
N HIS A 25 6.85 -10.88 1.72
CA HIS A 25 6.76 -12.28 1.37
C HIS A 25 6.93 -13.08 2.65
N SER A 26 5.89 -13.81 3.03
CA SER A 26 5.91 -14.66 4.21
C SER A 26 5.82 -16.12 3.81
N GLN A 27 6.80 -16.91 4.27
CA GLN A 27 6.88 -18.32 4.03
C GLN A 27 6.77 -19.09 5.35
N ALA A 28 5.76 -19.95 5.43
CA ALA A 28 5.58 -20.97 6.46
C ALA A 28 5.53 -22.36 5.82
N ASP A 29 5.60 -23.43 6.62
CA ASP A 29 5.71 -24.84 6.15
C ASP A 29 4.70 -25.26 5.06
N ARG A 30 3.55 -24.58 4.95
CA ARG A 30 2.52 -24.86 3.92
C ARG A 30 1.83 -23.62 3.35
N LEU A 31 2.26 -22.42 3.72
CA LEU A 31 1.60 -21.19 3.32
C LEU A 31 2.64 -20.19 2.83
N ASP A 32 2.55 -19.90 1.53
CA ASP A 32 3.34 -18.88 0.86
C ASP A 32 2.38 -17.72 0.55
N VAL A 33 2.55 -16.60 1.27
CA VAL A 33 1.73 -15.40 1.10
C VAL A 33 2.61 -14.26 0.68
N GLN A 34 2.27 -13.64 -0.44
CA GLN A 34 2.89 -12.41 -0.89
C GLN A 34 1.86 -11.30 -0.93
N VAL A 35 2.12 -10.25 -0.16
CA VAL A 35 1.32 -9.02 -0.15
C VAL A 35 2.23 -7.83 -0.33
N CYS A 36 1.75 -6.80 -1.01
CA CYS A 36 2.42 -5.52 -1.03
C CYS A 36 1.55 -4.46 -0.38
N GLN A 37 2.14 -3.71 0.55
CA GLN A 37 1.50 -2.57 1.19
C GLN A 37 2.05 -1.31 0.56
N GLN A 38 1.18 -0.36 0.21
CA GLN A 38 1.53 0.92 -0.37
C GLN A 38 0.96 2.06 0.48
N ASN A 39 1.86 2.89 0.97
CA ASN A 39 1.57 4.01 1.84
C ASN A 39 0.74 5.08 1.11
N ARG A 40 -0.25 5.64 1.81
CA ARG A 40 -0.96 6.87 1.37
C ARG A 40 -0.72 8.05 2.29
N ASN A 41 -0.85 7.85 3.60
CA ASN A 41 -0.73 8.92 4.59
C ASN A 41 -0.11 8.46 5.92
N ILE A 42 0.51 7.28 5.93
CA ILE A 42 1.16 6.70 7.10
C ILE A 42 2.52 7.40 7.25
N PRO A 43 2.90 7.88 8.45
CA PRO A 43 4.24 8.40 8.69
C PRO A 43 5.30 7.35 8.30
N GLU A 44 6.30 7.74 7.52
CA GLU A 44 7.30 6.83 6.92
C GLU A 44 7.89 5.84 7.91
N LYS A 45 8.36 6.32 9.07
CA LYS A 45 8.95 5.46 10.11
C LYS A 45 7.93 4.42 10.61
N LEU A 46 6.67 4.82 10.79
CA LEU A 46 5.61 3.91 11.22
C LEU A 46 5.28 2.89 10.13
N PHE A 47 5.26 3.32 8.87
CA PHE A 47 5.06 2.44 7.72
C PHE A 47 6.14 1.36 7.63
N ASN A 48 7.41 1.78 7.62
CA ASN A 48 8.54 0.86 7.49
C ASN A 48 8.64 -0.12 8.66
N ASP A 49 8.49 0.37 9.90
CA ASP A 49 8.74 -0.45 11.09
C ASP A 49 7.51 -1.29 11.51
N GLY A 50 6.30 -0.78 11.27
CA GLY A 50 5.06 -1.39 11.76
C GLY A 50 4.30 -2.21 10.72
N PHE A 51 4.35 -1.79 9.46
CA PHE A 51 3.52 -2.33 8.38
C PHE A 51 4.34 -3.22 7.45
N CYS A 52 5.53 -2.77 7.07
CA CYS A 52 6.44 -3.50 6.20
C CYS A 52 7.21 -4.62 6.90
N GLN A 53 7.34 -4.59 8.23
CA GLN A 53 8.10 -5.58 9.00
C GLN A 53 7.25 -6.32 10.03
N PRO A 54 6.21 -7.08 9.61
CA PRO A 54 5.41 -7.83 10.56
C PRO A 54 6.24 -8.94 11.22
N LYS A 55 6.27 -8.96 12.55
CA LYS A 55 6.90 -10.06 13.31
C LYS A 55 5.91 -11.23 13.42
N LEU A 56 5.92 -12.11 12.43
CA LEU A 56 5.11 -13.33 12.43
C LEU A 56 5.88 -14.44 13.14
N ALA A 57 5.35 -14.93 14.26
CA ALA A 57 5.99 -15.97 15.05
C ALA A 57 6.11 -17.27 14.24
N GLY A 58 7.33 -17.80 14.13
CA GLY A 58 7.60 -19.07 13.45
C GLY A 58 7.59 -19.01 11.91
N GLN A 59 7.59 -17.81 11.30
CA GLN A 59 7.58 -17.66 9.85
C GLN A 59 8.81 -16.87 9.37
N LYS A 60 9.35 -17.23 8.22
CA LYS A 60 10.36 -16.42 7.54
C LYS A 60 9.63 -15.31 6.79
N VAL A 61 10.01 -14.06 7.06
CA VAL A 61 9.43 -12.90 6.39
C VAL A 61 10.57 -12.18 5.67
N ASP A 62 10.46 -12.12 4.35
CA ASP A 62 11.36 -11.37 3.48
C ASP A 62 10.62 -10.11 3.01
N VAL A 63 11.26 -8.94 3.15
CA VAL A 63 10.65 -7.64 2.88
C VAL A 63 11.48 -6.93 1.82
N THR A 64 10.83 -6.52 0.73
CA THR A 64 11.47 -5.71 -0.32
C THR A 64 10.77 -4.36 -0.38
N PHE A 65 11.51 -3.29 -0.07
CA PHE A 65 11.03 -1.92 -0.22
C PHE A 65 11.08 -1.50 -1.69
N THR A 66 10.02 -0.86 -2.14
CA THR A 66 9.84 -0.36 -3.51
C THR A 66 9.10 0.97 -3.46
N GLU A 67 9.16 1.75 -4.52
CA GLU A 67 8.40 2.99 -4.60
C GLU A 67 6.90 2.70 -4.70
N GLN A 68 6.53 1.74 -5.54
CA GLN A 68 5.14 1.36 -5.78
C GLN A 68 4.99 -0.15 -5.77
N CYS A 69 3.79 -0.62 -5.41
CA CYS A 69 3.48 -2.03 -5.50
C CYS A 69 3.53 -2.51 -6.96
N PRO A 70 4.19 -3.65 -7.23
CA PRO A 70 4.31 -4.15 -8.59
C PRO A 70 2.95 -4.50 -9.21
N ALA A 71 2.91 -4.57 -10.54
CA ALA A 71 1.75 -5.09 -11.23
C ALA A 71 1.57 -6.60 -10.97
N GLY A 72 0.41 -7.15 -11.34
CA GLY A 72 0.14 -8.59 -11.26
C GLY A 72 -0.51 -9.07 -9.96
N ALA A 73 -0.95 -8.14 -9.10
CA ALA A 73 -1.88 -8.50 -8.03
C ALA A 73 -3.17 -9.08 -8.65
N PHE A 74 -3.81 -10.05 -7.99
CA PHE A 74 -5.14 -10.52 -8.43
C PHE A 74 -6.28 -9.66 -7.85
N GLY A 75 -5.94 -8.83 -6.85
CA GLY A 75 -6.87 -7.94 -6.19
C GLY A 75 -6.14 -6.88 -5.37
N VAL A 76 -6.71 -5.69 -5.32
CA VAL A 76 -6.18 -4.55 -4.55
C VAL A 76 -7.25 -4.04 -3.60
N CYS A 77 -6.96 -4.05 -2.30
CA CYS A 77 -7.76 -3.32 -1.33
C CYS A 77 -7.29 -1.87 -1.28
N SER A 78 -7.97 -0.99 -2.02
CA SER A 78 -7.58 0.41 -2.10
C SER A 78 -8.13 1.23 -0.95
N ASN A 79 -7.35 2.21 -0.50
CA ASN A 79 -7.74 3.15 0.55
C ASN A 79 -8.13 2.47 1.88
N ALA A 80 -7.56 1.29 2.12
CA ALA A 80 -7.76 0.49 3.31
C ALA A 80 -7.34 1.27 4.55
N GLN A 81 -8.25 1.40 5.52
CA GLN A 81 -7.98 1.96 6.82
C GLN A 81 -7.24 0.95 7.70
N VAL A 82 -6.19 1.43 8.33
CA VAL A 82 -5.47 0.72 9.38
C VAL A 82 -6.35 0.63 10.62
N ALA A 83 -6.50 -0.57 11.18
CA ALA A 83 -7.30 -0.81 12.37
C ALA A 83 -6.93 0.14 13.52
N ASN A 84 -7.95 0.80 14.09
CA ASN A 84 -7.83 1.75 15.20
C ASN A 84 -6.93 2.97 14.94
N MET A 85 -6.58 3.26 13.69
CA MET A 85 -5.76 4.40 13.31
C MET A 85 -6.42 5.21 12.19
N PRO A 86 -6.11 6.53 12.07
CA PRO A 86 -6.63 7.37 10.99
C PRO A 86 -5.88 7.17 9.66
N TYR A 87 -4.98 6.19 9.61
CA TYR A 87 -4.08 5.95 8.49
C TYR A 87 -4.70 5.07 7.41
N ARG A 88 -4.28 5.31 6.17
CA ARG A 88 -4.75 4.62 4.97
C ARG A 88 -3.58 4.13 4.14
N GLN A 89 -3.80 3.02 3.46
CA GLN A 89 -2.87 2.38 2.55
C GLN A 89 -3.63 1.64 1.44
N ASP A 90 -2.92 1.27 0.37
CA ASP A 90 -3.40 0.27 -0.58
C ASP A 90 -2.72 -1.07 -0.26
N ILE A 91 -3.46 -2.18 -0.34
CA ILE A 91 -2.94 -3.53 -0.10
C ILE A 91 -3.15 -4.36 -1.37
N HIS A 92 -2.05 -4.80 -1.97
CA HIS A 92 -2.02 -5.60 -3.19
C HIS A 92 -1.80 -7.06 -2.82
N TYR A 93 -2.67 -7.95 -3.28
CA TYR A 93 -2.60 -9.38 -2.99
C TYR A 93 -2.07 -10.15 -4.21
N TYR A 94 -1.01 -10.93 -3.99
CA TYR A 94 -0.40 -11.80 -4.99
C TYR A 94 -0.58 -13.26 -4.55
N GLY A 95 -0.74 -14.17 -5.51
CA GLY A 95 -1.03 -15.57 -5.21
C GLY A 95 -2.29 -16.07 -5.94
N VAL A 96 -3.13 -16.84 -5.24
CA VAL A 96 -4.25 -17.55 -5.85
C VAL A 96 -5.50 -16.68 -5.87
N ALA A 97 -6.03 -16.42 -7.07
CA ALA A 97 -7.19 -15.54 -7.25
C ALA A 97 -8.47 -15.99 -6.52
N THR A 98 -8.58 -17.27 -6.16
CA THR A 98 -9.72 -17.79 -5.37
C THR A 98 -9.79 -17.20 -3.97
N ASP A 99 -8.67 -16.72 -3.43
CA ASP A 99 -8.61 -16.10 -2.10
C ASP A 99 -9.35 -14.75 -2.06
N ALA A 100 -9.63 -14.15 -3.23
CA ALA A 100 -10.47 -12.96 -3.34
C ALA A 100 -11.85 -13.15 -2.69
N ALA A 101 -12.38 -14.37 -2.64
CA ALA A 101 -13.65 -14.67 -1.98
C ALA A 101 -13.65 -14.33 -0.47
N TYR A 102 -12.48 -14.36 0.17
CA TYR A 102 -12.30 -14.00 1.58
C TYR A 102 -11.72 -12.58 1.73
N LEU A 103 -10.79 -12.20 0.86
CA LEU A 103 -10.09 -10.92 0.96
C LEU A 103 -10.94 -9.72 0.54
N GLN A 104 -11.82 -9.88 -0.45
CA GLN A 104 -12.74 -8.81 -0.85
C GLN A 104 -13.69 -8.37 0.29
N PRO A 105 -14.47 -9.27 0.92
CA PRO A 105 -15.37 -8.85 2.00
C PRO A 105 -14.59 -8.31 3.20
N PHE A 106 -13.41 -8.84 3.51
CA PHE A 106 -12.55 -8.29 4.56
C PHE A 106 -12.11 -6.85 4.25
N CYS A 107 -11.65 -6.60 3.02
CA CYS A 107 -11.26 -5.27 2.57
C CYS A 107 -12.38 -4.24 2.75
N GLU A 108 -13.59 -4.58 2.29
CA GLU A 108 -14.72 -3.66 2.25
C GLU A 108 -15.34 -3.46 3.64
N SER A 109 -15.44 -4.53 4.45
CA SER A 109 -16.12 -4.47 5.76
C SER A 109 -15.21 -4.11 6.92
N GLN A 110 -14.01 -4.68 6.99
CA GLN A 110 -13.11 -4.52 8.14
C GLN A 110 -12.12 -3.38 7.90
N SER A 111 -11.49 -3.38 6.73
CA SER A 111 -10.53 -2.34 6.37
C SER A 111 -11.20 -1.08 5.81
N GLN A 112 -12.52 -1.06 5.60
CA GLN A 112 -13.24 0.09 5.03
C GLN A 112 -12.61 0.61 3.72
N GLY A 113 -12.01 -0.31 2.96
CA GLY A 113 -11.38 -0.04 1.67
C GLY A 113 -12.34 -0.30 0.52
N LYS A 114 -11.85 -0.05 -0.69
CA LYS A 114 -12.54 -0.41 -1.94
C LYS A 114 -11.78 -1.53 -2.61
N TRP A 115 -12.45 -2.65 -2.89
CA TRP A 115 -11.85 -3.71 -3.68
C TRP A 115 -11.75 -3.30 -5.15
N LEU A 116 -10.56 -3.43 -5.72
CA LEU A 116 -10.29 -3.24 -7.14
C LEU A 116 -9.80 -4.55 -7.71
N LYS A 117 -10.42 -4.97 -8.81
CA LYS A 117 -9.85 -5.98 -9.70
C LYS A 117 -8.92 -5.23 -10.67
N PRO A 118 -7.61 -5.50 -10.63
CA PRO A 118 -6.65 -4.83 -11.51
C PRO A 118 -6.81 -5.21 -12.97
#